data_AF-A0A7X8I8D2-F1
#
_entry.id   AF-A0A7X8I8D2-F1
#
_cell.length_a   1.000
_cell.length_b   1.000
_cell.length_c   1.000
_cell.angle_alpha   90.00
_cell.angle_beta   90.00
_cell.angle_gamma   90.00
#
_symmetry.space_group_name_H-M   'P 1'
#
loop_
_entity.id
_entity.type
_entity.pdbx_description
1 polymer ?
#
loop_
_entity_poly.entity_id
_entity_poly.type
_entity_poly.pdbx_seq_one_letter_code
_entity_poly.pdbx_strand_id
1 'polypeptide(L)'
;MSNGAESLYEEILADRHKNPLHLLPRKTGKKEFPDLDDLPEVERVITDTRPEWADALIKEGEAKGEIRGILLGEERGLRLGVTQAKRDTALSMLRRGMAPSEVAELVDLPEDEVLRLAKEAVN
;
A
#
# COMPACT_ATOMS: atom_id res chain seq x y z
N MET A 1 51.29 -14.60 -8.20
CA MET A 1 50.46 -15.23 -7.15
C MET A 1 49.00 -14.97 -7.51
N SER A 2 48.43 -15.86 -8.31
CA SER A 2 47.00 -16.04 -8.68
C SER A 2 47.09 -17.06 -9.84
N ASN A 3 46.51 -18.25 -9.81
CA ASN A 3 45.11 -18.48 -10.18
C ASN A 3 44.73 -19.95 -9.96
N GLY A 4 45.00 -20.50 -8.77
CA GLY A 4 44.50 -21.84 -8.41
C GLY A 4 42.97 -21.90 -8.31
N ALA A 5 42.33 -20.77 -8.00
CA ALA A 5 40.88 -20.67 -7.89
C ALA A 5 40.19 -20.62 -9.27
N GLU A 6 40.72 -19.86 -10.24
CA GLU A 6 40.12 -19.78 -11.59
C GLU A 6 40.17 -21.12 -12.34
N SER A 7 41.20 -21.94 -12.11
CA SER A 7 41.28 -23.30 -12.65
C SER A 7 40.15 -24.21 -12.16
N LEU A 8 39.76 -24.10 -10.89
CA LEU A 8 38.68 -24.90 -10.30
C LEU A 8 37.31 -24.39 -10.75
N TYR A 9 37.13 -23.09 -10.93
CA TYR A 9 35.87 -22.53 -11.44
C TYR A 9 35.62 -22.94 -12.90
N GLU A 10 36.64 -22.95 -13.75
CA GLU A 10 36.53 -23.40 -15.15
C GLU A 10 36.31 -24.93 -15.25
N GLU A 11 36.94 -25.72 -14.40
CA GLU A 11 36.74 -27.18 -14.35
C GLU A 11 35.32 -27.56 -13.89
N ILE A 12 34.77 -26.84 -12.92
CA ILE A 12 33.39 -27.02 -12.43
C ILE A 12 32.36 -26.57 -13.47
N LEU A 13 32.64 -25.51 -14.24
CA LEU A 13 31.75 -25.03 -15.31
C LEU A 13 31.75 -25.97 -16.53
N ALA A 14 32.88 -26.59 -16.86
CA ALA A 14 32.99 -27.59 -17.93
C ALA A 14 32.20 -28.88 -17.63
N ASP A 15 32.08 -29.27 -16.35
CA ASP A 15 31.35 -30.48 -15.94
C ASP A 15 29.83 -30.27 -15.91
N ARG A 16 29.37 -29.02 -15.70
CA ARG A 16 27.94 -28.64 -15.65
C ARG A 16 27.19 -28.89 -16.96
N HIS A 17 27.90 -29.05 -18.07
CA HIS A 17 27.33 -29.34 -19.38
C HIS A 17 27.33 -30.83 -19.76
N LYS A 18 27.86 -31.74 -18.92
CA LYS A 18 28.12 -33.13 -19.35
C LYS A 18 27.13 -34.19 -18.89
N ASN A 19 26.31 -33.98 -17.85
CA ASN A 19 25.11 -34.80 -17.63
C ASN A 19 24.20 -34.22 -16.54
N PRO A 20 22.97 -33.75 -16.84
CA PRO A 20 22.07 -33.22 -15.82
C PRO A 20 21.60 -34.27 -14.79
N LEU A 21 21.85 -35.56 -15.03
CA LEU A 21 21.42 -36.67 -14.17
C LEU A 21 22.02 -36.68 -12.76
N HIS A 22 23.14 -35.98 -12.50
CA HIS A 22 23.75 -35.91 -11.16
C HIS A 22 22.98 -35.04 -10.15
N LEU A 23 22.08 -34.16 -10.62
CA LEU A 23 21.21 -33.33 -9.78
C LEU A 23 19.94 -34.08 -9.36
N LEU A 24 19.68 -35.23 -9.97
CA LEU A 24 18.57 -36.07 -9.59
C LEU A 24 18.96 -36.88 -8.36
N PRO A 25 18.11 -36.95 -7.33
CA PRO A 25 18.36 -37.81 -6.18
C PRO A 25 18.56 -39.23 -6.67
N ARG A 26 19.69 -39.85 -6.28
CA ARG A 26 19.96 -41.27 -6.56
C ARG A 26 18.74 -42.06 -6.09
N LYS A 27 18.16 -42.90 -6.96
CA LYS A 27 16.99 -43.72 -6.63
C LYS A 27 17.29 -44.59 -5.40
N THR A 28 17.07 -44.05 -4.21
CA THR A 28 16.82 -44.82 -3.00
C THR A 28 15.51 -45.53 -3.26
N GLY A 29 15.61 -46.81 -3.58
CA GLY A 29 14.46 -47.67 -3.76
C GLY A 29 13.51 -47.51 -2.58
N LYS A 30 12.25 -47.23 -2.90
CA LYS A 30 11.10 -47.05 -2.01
C LYS A 30 10.98 -45.68 -1.35
N LYS A 31 10.35 -44.76 -2.07
CA LYS A 31 9.01 -44.28 -1.70
C LYS A 31 8.19 -44.28 -2.98
N GLU A 32 7.10 -45.05 -2.99
CA GLU A 32 6.09 -44.97 -4.04
C GLU A 32 5.64 -43.52 -4.08
N PHE A 33 5.91 -42.83 -5.19
CA PHE A 33 5.26 -41.55 -5.43
C PHE A 33 3.77 -41.88 -5.62
N PRO A 34 2.85 -41.14 -4.99
CA PRO A 34 1.42 -41.32 -5.22
C PRO A 34 1.15 -41.24 -6.73
N ASP A 35 0.34 -42.16 -7.26
CA ASP A 35 -0.08 -42.05 -8.65
C ASP A 35 -0.95 -40.81 -8.82
N LEU A 36 -1.19 -40.37 -10.07
CA LEU A 36 -1.99 -39.16 -10.33
C LEU A 36 -3.36 -39.21 -9.65
N ASP A 37 -3.92 -40.42 -9.51
CA ASP A 37 -5.20 -40.70 -8.85
C ASP A 37 -5.14 -40.60 -7.31
N ASP A 38 -3.95 -40.68 -6.72
CA ASP A 38 -3.69 -40.52 -5.28
C ASP A 38 -3.41 -39.06 -4.89
N LEU A 39 -3.18 -38.19 -5.87
CA LEU A 39 -3.03 -36.76 -5.62
C LEU A 39 -4.42 -36.21 -5.24
N PRO A 40 -4.59 -35.64 -4.04
CA PRO A 40 -5.83 -34.95 -3.74
C PRO A 40 -5.98 -33.82 -4.76
N GLU A 41 -7.10 -33.80 -5.48
CA GLU A 41 -7.39 -32.75 -6.46
C GLU A 41 -7.15 -31.38 -5.82
N VAL A 42 -6.27 -30.59 -6.46
CA VAL A 42 -5.87 -29.26 -6.00
C VAL A 42 -7.09 -28.38 -5.72
N GLU A 43 -8.17 -28.58 -6.48
CA GLU A 43 -9.45 -27.90 -6.27
C GLU A 43 -10.11 -28.25 -4.93
N ARG A 44 -10.13 -29.52 -4.50
CA ARG A 44 -10.70 -29.94 -3.20
C ARG A 44 -9.93 -29.40 -2.00
N VAL A 45 -8.60 -29.33 -2.09
CA VAL A 45 -7.76 -28.86 -0.97
C VAL A 45 -7.88 -27.35 -0.79
N ILE A 46 -8.06 -26.60 -1.89
CA ILE A 46 -8.27 -25.14 -1.85
C ILE A 46 -9.65 -24.80 -1.28
N THR A 47 -10.68 -25.63 -1.50
CA THR A 47 -12.04 -25.37 -1.00
C THR A 47 -12.25 -25.77 0.46
N ASP A 48 -11.60 -26.85 0.93
CA ASP A 48 -11.98 -27.47 2.21
C ASP A 48 -11.08 -27.06 3.39
N THR A 49 -9.90 -26.48 3.15
CA THR A 49 -8.98 -26.07 4.22
C THR A 49 -8.69 -24.58 4.08
N ARG A 50 -9.27 -23.74 4.94
CA ARG A 50 -8.77 -22.37 5.11
C ARG A 50 -7.36 -22.51 5.70
N PRO A 51 -6.29 -22.19 4.96
CA PRO A 51 -4.96 -22.35 5.49
C PRO A 51 -4.73 -21.30 6.59
N GLU A 52 -3.97 -21.64 7.63
CA GLU A 52 -3.73 -20.76 8.78
C GLU A 52 -3.17 -19.39 8.40
N TRP A 53 -2.46 -19.29 7.26
CA TRP A 53 -1.97 -18.03 6.72
C TRP A 53 -3.08 -17.11 6.21
N ALA A 54 -4.26 -17.62 5.85
CA ALA A 54 -5.35 -16.82 5.32
C ALA A 54 -5.90 -15.86 6.38
N ASP A 55 -6.07 -16.34 7.62
CA ASP A 55 -6.53 -15.48 8.72
C ASP A 55 -5.50 -14.40 9.06
N ALA A 56 -4.20 -14.72 8.96
CA ALA A 56 -3.14 -13.73 9.14
C ALA A 56 -3.19 -12.61 8.07
N LEU A 57 -3.41 -12.97 6.80
CA LEU A 57 -3.55 -12.00 5.72
C LEU A 57 -4.82 -11.16 5.85
N ILE A 58 -5.94 -11.75 6.27
CA ILE A 58 -7.19 -11.02 6.54
C ILE A 58 -6.96 -10.00 7.65
N LYS A 59 -6.38 -10.43 8.77
CA LYS A 59 -6.09 -9.55 9.91
C LYS A 59 -5.12 -8.42 9.54
N GLU A 60 -4.09 -8.71 8.75
CA GLU A 60 -3.18 -7.70 8.25
C GLU A 60 -3.89 -6.71 7.31
N GLY A 61 -4.77 -7.20 6.44
CA GLY A 61 -5.60 -6.39 5.56
C GLY A 61 -6.53 -5.46 6.31
N GLU A 62 -7.22 -5.95 7.35
CA GLU A 62 -8.09 -5.18 8.23
C GLU A 62 -7.31 -4.09 8.96
N ALA A 63 -6.17 -4.43 9.58
CA ALA A 63 -5.32 -3.48 10.29
C ALA A 63 -4.79 -2.37 9.35
N LYS A 64 -4.35 -2.73 8.14
CA LYS A 64 -3.95 -1.75 7.12
C LYS A 64 -5.11 -0.87 6.68
N GLY A 65 -6.30 -1.45 6.52
CA GLY A 65 -7.52 -0.74 6.17
C GLY A 65 -7.91 0.29 7.22
N GLU A 66 -7.88 -0.10 8.51
CA GLU A 66 -8.17 0.77 9.64
C GLU A 66 -7.19 1.95 9.71
N ILE A 67 -5.89 1.69 9.67
CA ILE A 67 -4.86 2.74 9.70
C ILE A 67 -5.05 3.71 8.52
N ARG A 68 -5.29 3.19 7.31
CA ARG A 68 -5.52 4.02 6.14
C ARG A 68 -6.80 4.87 6.27
N GLY A 69 -7.85 4.29 6.83
CA GLY A 69 -9.11 4.97 7.10
C GLY A 69 -8.94 6.14 8.07
N ILE A 70 -8.22 5.92 9.16
CA ILE A 70 -7.92 6.96 10.16
C ILE A 70 -7.13 8.09 9.52
N LEU A 71 -6.01 7.80 8.85
CA LEU A 71 -5.16 8.81 8.24
C LEU A 71 -5.91 9.68 7.21
N LEU A 72 -6.70 9.04 6.34
CA LEU A 72 -7.50 9.77 5.35
C LEU A 72 -8.60 10.61 6.00
N GLY A 73 -9.20 10.08 7.07
CA GLY A 73 -10.21 10.78 7.87
C GLY A 73 -9.64 12.01 8.55
N GLU A 74 -8.49 11.89 9.20
CA GLU A 74 -7.78 12.98 9.87
C GLU A 74 -7.34 14.05 8.88
N GLU A 75 -6.71 13.68 7.76
CA GLU A 75 -6.30 14.63 6.73
C GLU A 75 -7.49 15.39 6.16
N ARG A 76 -8.58 14.67 5.82
CA ARG A 76 -9.80 15.29 5.31
C ARG A 76 -10.43 16.21 6.35
N GLY A 77 -10.51 15.78 7.60
CA GLY A 77 -11.07 16.54 8.72
C GLY A 77 -10.29 17.83 8.96
N LEU A 78 -8.96 17.74 9.02
CA LEU A 78 -8.08 18.89 9.20
C LEU A 78 -8.26 19.91 8.06
N ARG A 79 -8.23 19.44 6.80
CA ARG A 79 -8.41 20.32 5.63
C ARG A 79 -9.77 21.01 5.64
N LEU A 80 -10.85 20.28 5.92
CA LEU A 80 -12.18 20.87 6.01
C LEU A 80 -12.28 21.87 7.17
N GLY A 81 -11.70 21.55 8.32
CA GLY A 81 -11.66 22.43 9.49
C GLY A 81 -10.92 23.73 9.22
N VAL A 82 -9.74 23.67 8.60
CA VAL A 82 -8.96 24.86 8.23
C VAL A 82 -9.73 25.74 7.25
N THR A 83 -10.30 25.14 6.20
CA THR A 83 -11.11 25.90 5.22
C THR A 83 -12.32 26.54 5.86
N GLN A 84 -13.06 25.82 6.71
CA GLN A 84 -14.23 26.36 7.40
C GLN A 84 -13.84 27.50 8.34
N ALA A 85 -12.77 27.34 9.12
CA ALA A 85 -12.28 28.36 10.04
C ALA A 85 -11.86 29.65 9.31
N LYS A 86 -11.20 29.54 8.15
CA LYS A 86 -10.90 30.69 7.29
C LYS A 86 -12.17 31.42 6.85
N ARG A 87 -13.19 30.69 6.39
CA ARG A 87 -14.49 31.27 5.98
C ARG A 87 -15.21 31.96 7.13
N ASP A 88 -15.29 31.30 8.29
CA ASP A 88 -15.97 31.84 9.48
C ASP A 88 -15.27 33.11 9.98
N THR A 89 -13.94 33.12 9.95
CA THR A 89 -13.13 34.29 10.30
C THR A 89 -13.39 35.43 9.32
N ALA A 90 -13.38 35.16 8.01
CA ALA A 90 -13.67 36.14 6.98
C ALA A 90 -15.07 36.74 7.14
N LEU A 91 -16.10 35.91 7.36
CA LEU A 91 -17.47 36.36 7.64
C LEU A 91 -17.54 37.25 8.88
N SER A 92 -16.85 36.89 9.96
CA SER A 92 -16.79 37.69 11.18
C SER A 92 -16.13 39.06 10.94
N MET A 93 -15.07 39.12 10.13
CA MET A 93 -14.40 40.39 9.78
C MET A 93 -15.29 41.26 8.88
N LEU A 94 -15.92 40.67 7.86
CA LEU A 94 -16.84 41.37 6.95
C LEU A 94 -18.04 41.96 7.68
N ARG A 95 -18.64 41.21 8.63
CA ARG A 95 -19.73 41.72 9.48
C ARG A 95 -19.33 42.89 10.37
N ARG A 96 -18.03 43.05 10.64
CA ARG A 96 -17.47 44.19 11.38
C ARG A 96 -17.13 45.38 10.47
N GLY A 97 -17.43 45.30 9.17
CA GLY A 97 -17.23 46.36 8.20
C GLY A 97 -15.82 46.46 7.62
N MET A 98 -15.00 45.41 7.77
CA MET A 98 -13.67 45.37 7.15
C MET A 98 -13.77 45.25 5.63
N ALA A 99 -12.84 45.85 4.90
CA ALA A 99 -12.84 45.81 3.44
C ALA A 99 -12.55 44.38 2.91
N PRO A 100 -13.24 43.90 1.85
CA PRO A 100 -13.01 42.56 1.29
C PRO A 100 -11.56 42.28 0.88
N SER A 101 -10.84 43.27 0.35
CA SER A 101 -9.43 43.14 -0.02
C SER A 101 -8.52 42.91 1.19
N GLU A 102 -8.73 43.66 2.28
CA GLU A 102 -7.98 43.47 3.54
C GLU A 102 -8.27 42.11 4.17
N VAL A 103 -9.54 41.68 4.13
CA VAL A 103 -9.95 40.35 4.64
C VAL A 103 -9.27 39.23 3.84
N ALA A 104 -9.22 39.33 2.51
CA ALA A 104 -8.58 38.34 1.64
C ALA A 104 -7.11 38.11 2.00
N GLU A 105 -6.38 39.19 2.25
CA GLU A 105 -4.99 39.13 2.72
C GLU A 105 -4.87 38.50 4.11
N LEU A 106 -5.73 38.87 5.05
CA LEU A 106 -5.64 38.41 6.45
C LEU A 106 -5.99 36.94 6.65
N VAL A 107 -6.99 36.42 5.92
CA VAL A 107 -7.45 35.03 6.06
C VAL A 107 -6.86 34.08 5.02
N ASP A 108 -6.01 34.61 4.13
CA ASP A 108 -5.41 33.86 3.02
C ASP A 108 -6.50 33.12 2.22
N LEU A 109 -7.47 33.91 1.75
CA LEU A 109 -8.53 33.50 0.83
C LEU A 109 -8.48 34.36 -0.43
N PRO A 110 -8.83 33.79 -1.60
CA PRO A 110 -8.99 34.56 -2.82
C PRO A 110 -10.00 35.71 -2.66
N GLU A 111 -9.72 36.87 -3.27
CA GLU A 111 -10.58 38.05 -3.12
C GLU A 111 -11.99 37.82 -3.70
N ASP A 112 -12.12 37.06 -4.78
CA ASP A 112 -13.41 36.65 -5.36
C ASP A 112 -14.26 35.81 -4.38
N GLU A 113 -13.61 34.93 -3.61
CA GLU A 113 -14.25 34.15 -2.56
C GLU A 113 -14.74 35.05 -1.43
N VAL A 114 -13.92 36.00 -0.99
CA VAL A 114 -14.28 36.96 0.06
C VAL A 114 -15.41 37.89 -0.40
N LEU A 115 -15.40 38.33 -1.66
CA LEU A 115 -16.49 39.11 -2.25
C LEU A 115 -17.81 38.34 -2.28
N ARG A 116 -17.77 37.02 -2.49
CA ARG A 116 -18.96 36.17 -2.36
C ARG A 116 -19.45 36.11 -0.92
N LEU A 117 -18.55 35.88 0.04
CA LEU A 117 -18.87 35.88 1.48
C LEU A 117 -19.44 37.23 1.95
N ALA A 118 -18.97 38.35 1.39
CA ALA A 118 -19.47 39.68 1.70
C ALA A 118 -20.95 39.84 1.32
N LYS A 119 -21.36 39.27 0.18
CA LYS A 119 -22.78 39.25 -0.24
C LYS A 119 -23.63 38.38 0.69
N GLU A 120 -23.08 37.26 1.17
CA GLU A 120 -23.74 36.39 2.15
C GLU A 120 -23.89 37.06 3.53
N ALA A 121 -22.94 37.89 3.94
CA ALA A 121 -22.94 38.55 5.25
C ALA A 121 -23.95 39.71 5.37
N VAL A 122 -24.44 40.25 4.24
CA VAL A 122 -25.39 41.37 4.17
C VAL A 122 -26.85 40.89 4.09
N ASN A 123 -27.07 39.63 3.70
CA ASN A 123 -28.38 38.96 3.72
C ASN A 123 -28.71 38.42 5.12
#